data_AF-A0A401U322-F1
#
_entry.id   AF-A0A401U322-F1
#
_cell.length_a   1.000
_cell.length_b   1.000
_cell.length_c   1.000
_cell.angle_alpha   90.00
_cell.angle_beta   90.00
_cell.angle_gamma   90.00
#
_symmetry.space_group_name_H-M   'P 1'
#
loop_
_entity.id
_entity.type
_entity.pdbx_description
1 polymer ?
#
loop_
_entity_poly.entity_id
_entity_poly.type
_entity_poly.pdbx_seq_one_letter_code
_entity_poly.pdbx_strand_id
1 'polypeptide(L)'
;ETQVSFARCSLRLEPLSGDGQELVSHSVEIRPRPAERTARRDFFGTLTESVLIETAHRSLRIDSRSRVAVAREPRARDAASPPWESVRDHAFEALSLDAASPVGYVFASALVPVLRPVTAYASASFAPGGGILAGAADLMRRIRGDFKYDPKATVISTPLRDVFEKRHGV
;
A
#
# COMPACT_ATOMS: atom_id res chain seq x y z
N GLU A 1 -33.22 0.20 -8.91
CA GLU A 1 -31.93 -0.51 -8.97
C GLU A 1 -32.08 -1.88 -9.61
N THR A 2 -31.12 -2.26 -10.45
CA THR A 2 -31.10 -3.51 -11.21
C THR A 2 -30.34 -4.58 -10.43
N GLN A 3 -30.82 -5.83 -10.48
CA GLN A 3 -30.17 -6.96 -9.81
C GLN A 3 -28.91 -7.38 -10.57
N VAL A 4 -27.85 -7.71 -9.85
CA VAL A 4 -26.65 -8.33 -10.41
C VAL A 4 -26.83 -9.84 -10.37
N SER A 5 -26.69 -10.53 -11.49
CA SER A 5 -26.80 -11.99 -11.57
C SER A 5 -25.52 -12.72 -11.14
N PHE A 6 -24.38 -12.04 -11.26
CA PHE A 6 -23.06 -12.64 -11.10
C PHE A 6 -22.06 -11.64 -10.51
N ALA A 7 -21.30 -12.06 -9.51
CA ALA A 7 -20.17 -11.30 -8.99
C ALA A 7 -18.96 -12.22 -8.76
N ARG A 8 -17.78 -11.74 -9.17
CA ARG A 8 -16.50 -12.36 -8.84
C ARG A 8 -15.61 -11.34 -8.16
N CYS A 9 -15.19 -11.64 -6.94
CA CYS A 9 -14.42 -10.74 -6.11
C CYS A 9 -13.07 -11.37 -5.77
N SER A 10 -12.04 -10.53 -5.66
CA SER A 10 -10.75 -10.91 -5.08
C SER A 10 -10.55 -10.11 -3.79
N LEU A 11 -10.49 -10.82 -2.67
CA LEU A 11 -10.47 -10.26 -1.33
C LEU A 11 -9.08 -10.43 -0.71
N ARG A 12 -8.54 -9.34 -0.14
CA ARG A 12 -7.29 -9.34 0.64
C ARG A 12 -7.59 -8.69 1.99
N LEU A 13 -8.27 -9.43 2.86
CA LEU A 13 -8.92 -8.89 4.07
C LEU A 13 -8.29 -9.37 5.38
N GLU A 14 -7.44 -10.40 5.34
CA GLU A 14 -6.73 -10.93 6.51
C GLU A 14 -5.54 -10.01 6.85
N PRO A 15 -5.50 -9.41 8.06
CA PRO A 15 -4.33 -8.65 8.50
C PRO A 15 -3.11 -9.56 8.65
N LEU A 16 -1.93 -9.08 8.23
CA LEU A 16 -0.68 -9.81 8.42
C LEU A 16 -0.24 -9.83 9.89
N SER A 17 0.44 -10.89 10.31
CA SER A 17 1.18 -10.95 11.58
C SER A 17 2.67 -10.71 11.32
N GLY A 18 3.35 -10.01 12.23
CA GLY A 18 4.75 -9.61 12.08
C GLY A 18 5.04 -8.24 12.71
N ASP A 19 6.33 -7.93 12.94
CA ASP A 19 6.79 -6.63 13.44
C ASP A 19 6.04 -6.08 14.67
N GLY A 20 5.83 -6.96 15.67
CA GLY A 20 5.09 -6.61 16.89
C GLY A 20 3.57 -6.53 16.70
N GLN A 21 3.03 -7.06 15.60
CA GLN A 21 1.60 -7.27 15.38
C GLN A 21 1.27 -8.76 15.37
N GLU A 22 0.19 -9.15 16.06
CA GLU A 22 -0.33 -10.52 16.11
C GLU A 22 -1.83 -10.54 15.76
N LEU A 23 -2.22 -11.38 14.80
CA LEU A 23 -3.62 -11.63 14.49
C LEU A 23 -4.22 -12.64 15.49
N VAL A 24 -5.05 -12.15 16.41
CA VAL A 24 -5.69 -12.97 17.43
C VAL A 24 -6.89 -13.75 16.87
N SER A 25 -7.67 -13.14 15.99
CA SER A 25 -8.79 -13.80 15.32
C SER A 25 -9.17 -13.06 14.04
N HIS A 26 -9.62 -13.78 13.00
CA HIS A 26 -10.13 -13.21 11.76
C HIS A 26 -11.34 -14.01 11.26
N SER A 27 -12.36 -13.33 10.75
CA SER A 27 -13.51 -13.96 10.12
C SER A 27 -14.05 -13.07 8.99
N VAL A 28 -14.52 -13.71 7.92
CA VAL A 28 -15.15 -13.04 6.78
C VAL A 28 -16.49 -13.69 6.50
N GLU A 29 -17.55 -12.90 6.60
CA GLU A 29 -18.93 -13.28 6.30
C GLU A 29 -19.35 -12.61 4.99
N ILE A 30 -19.85 -13.39 4.03
CA ILE A 30 -20.24 -12.91 2.69
C ILE A 30 -21.72 -13.22 2.47
N ARG A 31 -22.49 -12.20 2.09
CA ARG A 31 -23.91 -12.31 1.75
C ARG A 31 -24.18 -11.64 0.39
N PRO A 32 -24.85 -12.31 -0.56
CA PRO A 32 -25.32 -13.70 -0.50
C PRO A 32 -24.16 -14.71 -0.41
N ARG A 33 -24.48 -15.95 0.02
CA ARG A 33 -23.48 -16.99 0.22
C ARG A 33 -22.77 -17.28 -1.12
N PRO A 34 -21.43 -17.29 -1.17
CA PRO A 34 -20.70 -17.66 -2.38
C PRO A 34 -20.99 -19.10 -2.81
N ALA A 35 -21.09 -19.30 -4.13
CA ALA A 35 -21.10 -20.62 -4.74
C ALA A 35 -19.69 -21.25 -4.66
N GLU A 36 -18.66 -20.43 -4.88
CA GLU A 36 -17.27 -20.82 -4.73
C GLU A 36 -16.50 -19.82 -3.87
N ARG A 37 -15.58 -20.36 -3.06
CA ARG A 37 -14.63 -19.59 -2.27
C ARG A 37 -13.32 -20.35 -2.24
N THR A 38 -12.28 -19.77 -2.82
CA THR A 38 -10.94 -20.36 -2.85
C THR A 38 -9.94 -19.36 -2.29
N ALA A 39 -8.97 -19.84 -1.51
CA ALA A 39 -7.96 -19.01 -0.91
C ALA A 39 -6.57 -19.45 -1.39
N ARG A 40 -5.70 -18.47 -1.65
CA ARG A 40 -4.29 -18.70 -1.97
C ARG A 40 -3.45 -17.60 -1.36
N ARG A 41 -2.16 -17.84 -1.17
CA ARG A 41 -1.21 -16.75 -0.94
C ARG A 41 -0.73 -16.23 -2.29
N ASP A 42 -0.72 -14.90 -2.45
CA ASP A 42 -0.14 -14.28 -3.63
C ASP A 42 1.39 -14.28 -3.55
N PHE A 43 2.04 -13.66 -4.55
CA PHE A 43 3.49 -13.58 -4.62
C PHE A 43 4.11 -12.95 -3.36
N PHE A 44 3.43 -11.98 -2.73
CA PHE A 44 3.88 -11.31 -1.52
C PHE A 44 3.50 -12.05 -0.23
N GLY A 45 2.93 -13.24 -0.34
CA GLY A 45 2.44 -14.01 0.81
C GLY A 45 1.08 -13.53 1.34
N THR A 46 0.44 -12.55 0.70
CA THR A 46 -0.85 -12.02 1.13
C THR A 46 -1.96 -13.04 0.86
N LEU A 47 -2.76 -13.36 1.88
CA LEU A 47 -3.93 -14.22 1.69
C LEU A 47 -4.93 -13.51 0.77
N THR A 48 -5.13 -14.10 -0.41
CA THR A 48 -6.07 -13.63 -1.42
C THR A 48 -7.16 -14.68 -1.59
N GLU A 49 -8.40 -14.27 -1.35
CA GLU A 49 -9.57 -15.12 -1.54
C GLU A 49 -10.31 -14.73 -2.83
N SER A 50 -10.53 -15.71 -3.70
CA SER A 50 -11.41 -15.57 -4.87
C SER A 50 -12.80 -16.08 -4.49
N VAL A 51 -13.80 -15.23 -4.70
CA VAL A 51 -15.19 -15.49 -4.34
C VAL A 51 -16.05 -15.41 -5.58
N LEU A 52 -16.88 -16.43 -5.81
CA LEU A 52 -17.86 -16.49 -6.89
C LEU A 52 -19.28 -16.48 -6.32
N ILE A 53 -20.11 -15.56 -6.82
CA ILE A 53 -21.51 -15.41 -6.42
C ILE A 53 -22.36 -15.45 -7.68
N GLU A 54 -23.19 -16.48 -7.80
CA GLU A 54 -24.11 -16.68 -8.92
C GLU A 54 -25.58 -16.48 -8.53
N THR A 55 -25.83 -16.29 -7.24
CA THR A 55 -27.17 -15.93 -6.76
C THR A 55 -27.46 -14.50 -7.18
N ALA A 56 -28.52 -14.29 -7.94
CA ALA A 56 -28.93 -12.94 -8.31
C ALA A 56 -29.24 -12.11 -7.05
N HIS A 57 -28.62 -10.93 -6.91
CA HIS A 57 -28.72 -10.11 -5.70
C HIS A 57 -28.74 -8.62 -6.02
N ARG A 58 -29.37 -7.84 -5.12
CA ARG A 58 -29.38 -6.38 -5.18
C ARG A 58 -28.28 -5.75 -4.33
N SER A 59 -27.76 -6.50 -3.37
CA SER A 59 -26.71 -6.06 -2.44
C SER A 59 -25.73 -7.20 -2.20
N LEU A 60 -24.45 -6.86 -2.20
CA LEU A 60 -23.33 -7.71 -1.80
C LEU A 60 -22.74 -7.12 -0.52
N ARG A 61 -22.75 -7.89 0.57
CA ARG A 61 -22.16 -7.52 1.85
C ARG A 61 -21.01 -8.46 2.16
N ILE A 62 -19.85 -7.88 2.48
CA ILE A 62 -18.64 -8.60 2.87
C ILE A 62 -18.19 -8.00 4.20
N ASP A 63 -18.45 -8.73 5.29
CA ASP A 63 -18.09 -8.30 6.65
C ASP A 63 -16.78 -8.99 7.07
N SER A 64 -15.68 -8.24 7.12
CA SER A 64 -14.41 -8.71 7.71
C SER A 64 -14.31 -8.24 9.15
N ARG A 65 -14.11 -9.18 10.08
CA ARG A 65 -13.91 -8.88 11.51
C ARG A 65 -12.59 -9.49 11.96
N SER A 66 -11.70 -8.64 12.46
CA SER A 66 -10.39 -9.04 12.94
C SER A 66 -10.11 -8.47 14.32
N ARG A 67 -9.49 -9.27 15.19
CA ARG A 67 -8.89 -8.81 16.45
C ARG A 67 -7.39 -8.93 16.31
N VAL A 68 -6.69 -7.83 16.52
CA VAL A 68 -5.24 -7.73 16.33
C VAL A 68 -4.64 -7.15 17.59
N ALA A 69 -3.63 -7.83 18.15
CA ALA A 69 -2.79 -7.31 19.21
C ALA A 69 -1.59 -6.60 18.59
N VAL A 70 -1.24 -5.41 19.10
CA VAL A 70 -0.12 -4.61 18.61
C VAL A 70 0.74 -4.19 19.79
N ALA A 71 1.97 -4.68 19.81
CA ALA A 71 3.01 -4.37 20.79
C ALA A 71 4.26 -3.76 20.13
N ARG A 72 4.14 -3.28 18.88
CA ARG A 72 5.26 -2.71 18.13
C ARG A 72 5.73 -1.40 18.74
N GLU A 73 7.05 -1.23 18.87
CA GLU A 73 7.66 0.03 19.28
C GLU A 73 7.94 0.90 18.04
N PRO A 74 7.40 2.13 17.96
CA PRO A 74 7.70 3.02 16.85
C PRO A 74 9.16 3.45 16.92
N ARG A 75 9.90 3.24 15.82
CA ARG A 75 11.25 3.81 15.69
C ARG A 75 11.18 5.33 15.68
N ALA A 76 12.13 5.97 16.36
CA ALA A 76 12.28 7.42 16.29
C ALA A 76 12.55 7.85 14.84
N ARG A 77 11.95 8.98 14.43
CA ARG A 77 12.03 9.47 13.03
C ARG A 77 13.43 9.96 12.66
N ASP A 78 14.21 10.30 13.67
CA ASP A 78 15.62 10.72 13.63
C ASP A 78 16.57 9.60 14.10
N ALA A 79 16.08 8.36 14.22
CA ALA A 79 16.92 7.23 14.57
C ALA A 79 18.08 7.10 13.58
N ALA A 80 19.26 6.76 14.12
CA ALA A 80 20.45 6.51 13.33
C ALA A 80 20.15 5.47 12.24
N SER A 81 20.49 5.80 11.01
CA SER A 81 20.26 4.96 9.84
C SER A 81 21.36 5.18 8.80
N PRO A 82 21.60 4.21 7.90
CA PRO A 82 22.61 4.36 6.86
C PRO A 82 22.33 5.57 5.96
N PRO A 83 23.38 6.16 5.35
CA PRO A 83 23.22 7.14 4.29
C PRO A 83 22.31 6.61 3.19
N TRP A 84 21.41 7.47 2.68
CA TRP A 84 20.44 7.05 1.68
C TRP A 84 21.09 6.55 0.38
N GLU A 85 22.29 7.04 0.05
CA GLU A 85 23.08 6.58 -1.10
C GLU A 85 23.49 5.12 -0.95
N SER A 86 23.89 4.69 0.25
CA SER A 86 24.24 3.29 0.52
C SER A 86 23.02 2.37 0.37
N VAL A 87 21.85 2.82 0.83
CA VAL A 87 20.59 2.06 0.64
C VAL A 87 20.21 1.96 -0.82
N ARG A 88 20.35 3.05 -1.59
CA ARG A 88 20.15 3.08 -3.04
C ARG A 88 21.07 2.08 -3.74
N ASP A 89 22.36 2.08 -3.40
CA ASP A 89 23.35 1.21 -4.04
C ASP A 89 23.05 -0.27 -3.75
N HIS A 90 22.75 -0.61 -2.49
CA HIS A 90 22.29 -1.97 -2.15
C HIS A 90 21.01 -2.38 -2.91
N ALA A 91 20.09 -1.45 -3.13
CA ALA A 91 18.86 -1.73 -3.88
C ALA A 91 19.13 -2.01 -5.37
N PHE A 92 20.11 -1.32 -5.97
CA PHE A 92 20.52 -1.54 -7.37
C PHE A 92 21.39 -2.78 -7.56
N GLU A 93 22.15 -3.18 -6.55
CA GLU A 93 22.98 -4.38 -6.56
C GLU A 93 22.20 -5.68 -6.27
N ALA A 94 20.96 -5.56 -5.78
CA ALA A 94 20.13 -6.70 -5.44
C ALA A 94 19.81 -7.56 -6.68
N LEU A 95 20.18 -8.85 -6.62
CA LEU A 95 19.93 -9.82 -7.69
C LEU A 95 18.66 -10.67 -7.46
N SER A 96 18.07 -10.60 -6.27
CA SER A 96 16.87 -11.38 -5.97
C SER A 96 15.66 -10.85 -6.74
N LEU A 97 14.77 -11.76 -7.13
CA LEU A 97 13.46 -11.46 -7.71
C LEU A 97 12.32 -11.98 -6.81
N ASP A 98 12.60 -12.25 -5.53
CA ASP A 98 11.58 -12.66 -4.57
C ASP A 98 10.72 -11.47 -4.09
N ALA A 99 9.72 -11.76 -3.25
CA ALA A 99 8.78 -10.77 -2.73
C ALA A 99 9.40 -9.67 -1.86
N ALA A 100 10.55 -9.94 -1.25
CA ALA A 100 11.29 -8.98 -0.43
C ALA A 100 12.29 -8.16 -1.25
N SER A 101 12.47 -8.48 -2.53
CA SER A 101 13.41 -7.77 -3.40
C SER A 101 13.03 -6.29 -3.57
N PRO A 102 14.01 -5.37 -3.47
CA PRO A 102 13.78 -3.95 -3.73
C PRO A 102 13.41 -3.68 -5.20
N VAL A 103 13.64 -4.63 -6.11
CA VAL A 103 13.35 -4.52 -7.54
C VAL A 103 11.90 -4.11 -7.82
N GLY A 104 10.95 -4.57 -6.98
CA GLY A 104 9.53 -4.24 -7.10
C GLY A 104 9.17 -2.79 -6.77
N TYR A 105 10.11 -2.03 -6.18
CA TYR A 105 9.87 -0.69 -5.64
C TYR A 105 10.75 0.41 -6.27
N VAL A 106 11.76 0.05 -7.06
CA VAL A 106 12.71 1.02 -7.67
C VAL A 106 12.33 1.48 -9.08
N PHE A 107 11.47 0.73 -9.77
CA PHE A 107 11.05 1.06 -11.14
C PHE A 107 9.73 1.82 -11.20
N ALA A 108 9.55 2.57 -12.30
CA ALA A 108 8.31 3.27 -12.58
C ALA A 108 7.12 2.30 -12.68
N SER A 109 5.98 2.71 -12.14
CA SER A 109 4.70 2.03 -12.35
C SER A 109 3.68 2.97 -12.99
N ALA A 110 2.54 2.44 -13.44
CA ALA A 110 1.48 3.24 -14.03
C ALA A 110 0.96 4.34 -13.08
N LEU A 111 0.91 4.06 -11.77
CA LEU A 111 0.45 5.02 -10.76
C LEU A 111 1.58 5.91 -10.21
N VAL A 112 2.83 5.44 -10.28
CA VAL A 112 4.01 6.15 -9.79
C VAL A 112 5.06 6.24 -10.91
N PRO A 113 4.84 7.09 -11.93
CA PRO A 113 5.86 7.35 -12.93
C PRO A 113 7.01 8.19 -12.34
N VAL A 114 8.21 8.06 -12.93
CA VAL A 114 9.35 8.90 -12.55
C VAL A 114 9.22 10.26 -13.24
N LEU A 115 8.87 11.28 -12.47
CA LEU A 115 8.64 12.65 -12.97
C LEU A 115 9.68 13.61 -12.38
N ARG A 116 10.39 14.36 -13.24
CA ARG A 116 11.41 15.33 -12.80
C ARG A 116 10.95 16.27 -11.68
N PRO A 117 9.74 16.89 -11.73
CA PRO A 117 9.28 17.76 -10.64
C PRO A 117 9.10 17.03 -9.31
N VAL A 118 8.62 15.79 -9.34
CA VAL A 118 8.43 14.95 -8.15
C VAL A 118 9.77 14.54 -7.57
N THR A 119 10.71 14.12 -8.44
CA THR A 119 12.08 13.77 -8.03
C THR A 119 12.81 14.96 -7.40
N ALA A 120 12.72 16.15 -8.01
CA ALA A 120 13.34 17.37 -7.48
C ALA A 120 12.74 17.79 -6.13
N TYR A 121 11.43 17.59 -5.95
CA TYR A 121 10.78 17.83 -4.66
C TYR A 121 11.24 16.85 -3.59
N ALA A 122 11.30 15.55 -3.92
CA ALA A 122 11.76 14.52 -3.00
C ALA A 122 13.23 14.73 -2.60
N SER A 123 14.11 15.01 -3.57
CA SER A 123 15.57 15.12 -3.37
C SER A 123 15.97 16.19 -2.37
N ALA A 124 15.18 17.26 -2.20
CA ALA A 124 15.43 18.28 -1.19
C ALA A 124 15.39 17.75 0.27
N SER A 125 14.85 16.54 0.48
CA SER A 125 14.82 15.86 1.79
C SER A 125 16.02 14.93 2.02
N PHE A 126 16.83 14.68 1.00
CA PHE A 126 17.92 13.70 1.01
C PHE A 126 19.26 14.39 0.77
N ALA A 127 19.76 15.07 1.81
CA ALA A 127 21.08 15.70 1.77
C ALA A 127 22.20 14.65 1.59
N PRO A 128 23.34 14.99 0.97
CA PRO A 128 24.46 14.07 0.81
C PRO A 128 24.93 13.48 2.15
N GLY A 129 25.05 12.16 2.23
CA GLY A 129 25.43 11.45 3.45
C GLY A 129 24.35 11.41 4.54
N GLY A 130 23.15 11.93 4.27
CA GLY A 130 22.03 11.96 5.21
C GLY A 130 21.39 10.59 5.42
N GLY A 131 20.96 10.30 6.65
CA GLY A 131 20.31 9.02 6.98
C GLY A 131 18.96 8.84 6.26
N ILE A 132 18.71 7.63 5.72
CA ILE A 132 17.50 7.30 4.96
C ILE A 132 16.21 7.56 5.76
N LEU A 133 16.19 7.27 7.07
CA LEU A 133 15.01 7.46 7.91
C LEU A 133 14.69 8.95 8.10
N ALA A 134 15.72 9.76 8.33
CA ALA A 134 15.57 11.19 8.51
C ALA A 134 15.05 11.86 7.22
N GLY A 135 15.59 11.47 6.06
CA GLY A 135 15.13 11.99 4.77
C GLY A 135 13.70 11.56 4.42
N ALA A 136 13.32 10.31 4.72
CA ALA A 136 11.95 9.84 4.54
C ALA A 136 10.97 10.55 5.49
N ALA A 137 11.36 10.77 6.75
CA ALA A 137 10.57 11.53 7.73
C ALA A 137 10.36 12.99 7.30
N ASP A 138 11.42 13.63 6.78
CA ASP A 138 11.34 14.98 6.25
C ASP A 138 10.41 15.06 5.03
N LEU A 139 10.54 14.14 4.08
CA LEU A 139 9.68 14.07 2.90
C LEU A 139 8.20 13.90 3.29
N MET A 140 7.89 12.96 4.18
CA MET A 140 6.51 12.76 4.68
C MET A 140 5.96 14.01 5.34
N ARG A 141 6.78 14.72 6.12
CA ARG A 141 6.39 15.97 6.79
C ARG A 141 6.11 17.08 5.78
N ARG A 142 6.93 17.20 4.73
CA ARG A 142 6.71 18.17 3.63
C ARG A 142 5.47 17.82 2.82
N ILE A 143 5.23 16.55 2.50
CA ILE A 143 3.99 16.13 1.83
C ILE A 143 2.78 16.52 2.68
N ARG A 144 2.80 16.26 3.98
CA ARG A 144 1.73 16.67 4.90
C ARG A 144 1.53 18.20 4.96
N GLY A 145 2.60 18.98 4.86
CA GLY A 145 2.55 20.44 4.92
C GLY A 145 2.13 21.10 3.61
N ASP A 146 2.58 20.55 2.48
CA ASP A 146 2.46 21.17 1.16
C ASP A 146 1.25 20.64 0.37
N PHE A 147 0.61 19.54 0.81
CA PHE A 147 -0.54 18.95 0.14
C PHE A 147 -1.78 18.97 1.05
N LYS A 148 -2.91 19.35 0.47
CA LYS A 148 -4.21 19.39 1.14
C LYS A 148 -4.96 18.07 0.95
N TYR A 149 -5.44 17.51 2.06
CA TYR A 149 -6.36 16.38 2.04
C TYR A 149 -7.74 16.83 1.51
N ASP A 150 -8.20 16.21 0.42
CA ASP A 150 -9.46 16.50 -0.25
C ASP A 150 -10.07 15.22 -0.85
N PRO A 151 -11.05 14.59 -0.16
CA PRO A 151 -11.77 13.38 -0.61
C PRO A 151 -12.40 13.43 -1.99
N LYS A 152 -12.51 14.61 -2.59
CA LYS A 152 -13.10 14.80 -3.92
C LYS A 152 -12.07 15.15 -4.98
N ALA A 153 -10.81 15.37 -4.60
CA ALA A 153 -9.78 15.85 -5.52
C ALA A 153 -9.21 14.75 -6.43
N THR A 154 -9.19 13.50 -5.97
CA THR A 154 -8.56 12.39 -6.70
C THR A 154 -9.46 11.16 -6.75
N VAL A 155 -9.34 10.43 -7.86
CA VAL A 155 -9.78 9.04 -8.00
C VAL A 155 -8.54 8.18 -8.25
N ILE A 156 -8.68 6.86 -8.20
CA ILE A 156 -7.53 5.95 -8.37
C ILE A 156 -6.77 6.15 -9.71
N SER A 157 -7.47 6.66 -10.72
CA SER A 157 -6.91 6.95 -12.05
C SER A 157 -6.36 8.37 -12.20
N THR A 158 -6.40 9.22 -11.17
CA THR A 158 -5.84 10.57 -11.26
C THR A 158 -4.32 10.50 -11.43
N PRO A 159 -3.76 11.04 -12.51
CA PRO A 159 -2.31 10.97 -12.75
C PRO A 159 -1.50 11.66 -11.65
N LEU A 160 -0.36 11.08 -11.28
CA LEU A 160 0.53 11.66 -10.26
C LEU A 160 0.96 13.09 -10.60
N ARG A 161 1.14 13.41 -11.88
CA ARG A 161 1.42 14.77 -12.35
C ARG A 161 0.37 15.76 -11.86
N ASP A 162 -0.91 15.44 -12.07
CA ASP A 162 -2.03 16.30 -11.74
C ASP A 162 -2.15 16.48 -10.22
N VAL A 163 -1.95 15.40 -9.45
CA VAL A 163 -1.91 15.46 -7.98
C VAL A 163 -0.80 16.39 -7.50
N PHE A 164 0.38 16.27 -8.11
CA PHE A 164 1.54 17.06 -7.74
C PHE A 164 1.40 18.55 -8.10
N GLU A 165 0.80 18.85 -9.27
CA GLU A 165 0.51 20.22 -9.71
C GLU A 165 -0.59 20.87 -8.87
N LYS A 166 -1.67 20.13 -8.56
CA LYS A 166 -2.81 20.64 -7.78
C LYS A 166 -2.55 20.67 -6.27
N ARG A 167 -1.60 19.89 -5.77
CA ARG A 167 -1.30 19.73 -4.33
C ARG A 167 -2.51 19.30 -3.49
N HIS A 168 -3.46 18.60 -4.09
CA HIS A 168 -4.70 18.14 -3.45
C HIS A 168 -4.91 16.64 -3.72
N GLY A 169 -5.37 15.89 -2.73
CA GLY A 169 -5.71 14.47 -2.91
C GLY A 169 -6.10 13.76 -1.62
N VAL A 170 -6.23 12.43 -1.69
CA VAL A 170 -6.45 11.53 -0.55
C VAL A 170 -5.49 10.37 -0.50
#